data_AF-A0A948E9D0-F1
#
_entry.id   AF-A0A948E9D0-F1
#
_cell.length_a   1.000
_cell.length_b   1.000
_cell.length_c   1.000
_cell.angle_alpha   90.00
_cell.angle_beta   90.00
_cell.angle_gamma   90.00
#
_symmetry.space_group_name_H-M   'P 1'
#
loop_
_entity.id
_entity.type
_entity.pdbx_description
1 polymer ?
#
loop_
_entity_poly.entity_id
_entity_poly.type
_entity_poly.pdbx_seq_one_letter_code
_entity_poly.pdbx_strand_id
1 'polypeptide(L)'
;MKHFLLVLIVLSLVAAPHFACSGESGAYNNGDGGLPDGDADTDSETCPLEHQCGSDCCSEEQECVLNSCQPICETERCRGVCCESNEECVNNMECLPICLSARCGENLTTCCPNNTICLDGVVCAADCDAGESLCGENLSVCCPSTTVCLNNMCTWPAGDCQDNFDCPDDTWYCEETIGQCLPLPSGPLCEGETNFSAIEPVLEWYWPG
;
A
#
# COMPACT_ATOMS: atom_id res chain seq x y z
N MET A 1 -9.23 -25.74 37.46
CA MET A 1 -8.06 -25.10 38.11
C MET A 1 -7.34 -24.28 37.04
N LYS A 2 -7.49 -22.95 37.09
CA LYS A 2 -6.96 -22.00 36.11
C LYS A 2 -5.47 -21.79 36.40
N HIS A 3 -4.60 -22.07 35.45
CA HIS A 3 -3.19 -21.66 35.53
C HIS A 3 -2.99 -20.49 34.56
N PHE A 4 -2.95 -19.31 35.18
CA PHE A 4 -2.45 -18.08 34.61
C PHE A 4 -0.96 -18.24 34.35
N LEU A 5 -0.54 -18.26 33.09
CA LEU A 5 0.86 -18.08 32.72
C LEU A 5 1.04 -16.61 32.31
N LEU A 6 1.59 -15.83 33.24
CA LEU A 6 1.95 -14.43 33.08
C LEU A 6 3.33 -14.39 32.41
N VAL A 7 3.39 -14.08 31.12
CA VAL A 7 4.67 -13.89 30.41
C VAL A 7 5.09 -12.43 30.57
N LEU A 8 6.20 -12.24 31.28
CA LEU A 8 6.87 -10.96 31.48
C LEU A 8 7.35 -10.38 30.14
N ILE A 9 6.89 -9.17 29.81
CA ILE A 9 7.44 -8.32 28.76
C ILE A 9 8.70 -7.65 29.33
N VAL A 10 9.88 -8.02 28.81
CA VAL A 10 11.14 -7.32 29.08
C VAL A 10 11.23 -6.13 28.13
N LEU A 11 10.92 -4.94 28.65
CA LEU A 11 11.05 -3.66 27.96
C LEU A 11 12.50 -3.18 28.11
N SER A 12 13.34 -3.40 27.09
CA SER A 12 14.69 -2.82 27.05
C SER A 12 14.63 -1.42 26.45
N LEU A 13 14.59 -0.40 27.31
CA LEU A 13 14.86 0.98 26.95
C LEU A 13 16.35 1.11 26.56
N VAL A 14 16.62 1.46 25.31
CA VAL A 14 17.93 2.00 24.90
C VAL A 14 17.81 3.52 24.88
N ALA A 15 18.51 4.15 25.81
CA ALA A 15 18.62 5.60 25.92
C ALA A 15 19.54 6.14 24.81
N ALA A 16 19.04 7.13 24.06
CA ALA A 16 19.86 7.94 23.15
C ALA A 16 20.68 8.95 23.97
N PRO A 17 21.97 9.20 23.63
CA PRO A 17 22.69 10.32 24.20
C PRO A 17 22.26 11.63 23.52
N HIS A 18 21.74 12.55 24.31
CA HIS A 18 21.61 13.96 23.96
C HIS A 18 23.01 14.59 23.87
N PHE A 19 23.40 15.03 22.67
CA PHE A 19 24.49 15.98 22.52
C PHE A 19 23.93 17.40 22.74
N ALA A 20 24.14 17.94 23.94
CA ALA A 20 23.92 19.34 24.23
C ALA A 20 25.26 20.08 24.12
N CYS A 21 25.48 20.80 23.03
CA CYS A 21 26.55 21.79 22.94
C CYS A 21 26.09 23.07 23.66
N SER A 22 26.63 23.31 24.86
CA SER A 22 26.51 24.57 25.58
C SER A 22 27.76 25.41 25.30
N GLY A 23 27.62 26.40 24.42
CA GLY A 23 28.64 27.43 24.18
C GLY A 23 28.15 28.78 24.68
N GLU A 24 28.42 29.10 25.94
CA GLU A 24 28.22 30.45 26.48
C GLU A 24 29.47 31.31 26.25
N SER A 25 29.28 32.31 25.39
CA SER A 25 29.77 33.70 25.44
C SER A 25 30.98 34.05 26.32
N GLY A 26 32.11 34.33 25.64
CA GLY A 26 32.80 35.63 25.62
C GLY A 26 33.06 36.43 26.91
N ALA A 27 34.34 36.72 27.15
CA ALA A 27 34.78 37.98 27.74
C ALA A 27 36.18 38.38 27.24
N TYR A 28 36.25 39.64 26.87
CA TYR A 28 37.23 40.38 26.07
C TYR A 28 38.50 40.69 26.86
N ASN A 29 39.64 40.78 26.16
CA ASN A 29 40.60 41.85 26.45
C ASN A 29 41.43 42.20 25.20
N ASN A 30 41.29 43.47 24.82
CA ASN A 30 42.07 44.18 23.83
C ASN A 30 43.57 44.20 24.19
N GLY A 31 44.41 44.15 23.17
CA GLY A 31 45.84 44.38 23.28
C GLY A 31 46.46 44.60 21.92
N ASP A 32 46.41 45.85 21.48
CA ASP A 32 47.11 46.43 20.32
C ASP A 32 48.52 45.89 20.10
N GLY A 33 48.87 45.66 18.84
CA GLY A 33 50.22 45.39 18.39
C GLY A 33 50.30 45.36 16.88
N GLY A 34 50.20 46.53 16.26
CA GLY A 34 50.13 46.69 14.82
C GLY A 34 51.28 46.05 14.04
N LEU A 35 50.90 45.39 12.96
CA LEU A 35 51.67 45.18 11.75
C LEU A 35 50.72 45.45 10.58
N PRO A 36 51.01 46.41 9.68
CA PRO A 36 50.27 46.53 8.44
C PRO A 36 50.81 45.47 7.47
N ASP A 37 50.36 44.24 7.61
CA ASP A 37 50.49 43.27 6.53
C ASP A 37 49.48 43.68 5.46
N GLY A 38 50.01 44.33 4.43
CA GLY A 38 49.29 44.73 3.24
C GLY A 38 49.00 43.54 2.33
N ASP A 39 48.28 42.55 2.86
CA ASP A 39 47.59 41.57 2.05
C ASP A 39 46.15 42.01 1.97
N ALA A 40 45.76 42.42 0.77
CA ALA A 40 44.38 42.59 0.41
C ALA A 40 43.70 41.24 0.66
N ASP A 41 42.92 41.15 1.74
CA ASP A 41 41.78 40.24 1.83
C ASP A 41 40.78 40.69 0.77
N THR A 42 41.12 40.40 -0.48
CA THR A 42 40.19 40.30 -1.60
C THR A 42 39.12 39.32 -1.20
N ASP A 43 37.92 39.87 -1.03
CA ASP A 43 36.63 39.18 -1.04
C ASP A 43 36.60 37.93 -0.16
N SER A 44 36.47 38.13 1.16
CA SER A 44 35.62 37.22 1.94
C SER A 44 34.23 37.36 1.35
N GLU A 45 33.98 36.57 0.31
CA GLU A 45 32.72 36.46 -0.39
C GLU A 45 31.72 35.95 0.64
N THR A 46 31.08 36.90 1.32
CA THR A 46 30.10 36.62 2.35
C THR A 46 28.99 35.87 1.67
N CYS A 47 28.80 34.61 2.07
CA CYS A 47 27.73 33.80 1.53
C CYS A 47 26.40 34.56 1.68
N PRO A 48 25.70 34.87 0.57
CA PRO A 48 24.39 35.47 0.65
C PRO A 48 23.48 34.60 1.53
N LEU A 49 22.61 35.23 2.32
CA LEU A 49 21.76 34.50 3.28
C LEU A 49 20.89 33.45 2.59
N GLU A 50 20.52 33.69 1.33
CA GLU A 50 19.79 32.77 0.46
C GLU A 50 20.59 31.54 0.00
N HIS A 51 21.94 31.59 0.04
CA HIS A 51 22.84 30.49 -0.35
C HIS A 51 23.48 29.79 0.86
N GLN A 52 23.22 30.28 2.08
CA GLN A 52 23.82 29.73 3.29
C GLN A 52 23.14 28.41 3.69
N CYS A 53 23.92 27.34 3.78
CA CYS A 53 23.45 26.01 4.15
C CYS A 53 24.30 25.43 5.30
N GLY A 54 23.85 25.64 6.53
CA GLY A 54 24.66 25.30 7.70
C GLY A 54 25.93 26.15 7.74
N SER A 55 27.10 25.51 7.67
CA SER A 55 28.41 26.18 7.57
C SER A 55 28.86 26.45 6.14
N ASP A 56 28.17 25.87 5.15
CA ASP A 56 28.62 25.85 3.78
C ASP A 56 27.86 26.90 2.95
N CYS A 57 28.49 27.36 1.87
CA CYS A 57 27.84 28.24 0.89
C CYS A 57 27.56 27.46 -0.39
N CYS A 58 26.28 27.35 -0.74
CA CYS A 58 25.87 26.66 -1.96
C CYS A 58 26.10 27.54 -3.18
N SER A 59 26.42 26.93 -4.34
CA SER A 59 26.48 27.65 -5.60
C SER A 59 25.08 28.04 -6.11
N GLU A 60 24.99 28.89 -7.13
CA GLU A 60 23.71 29.30 -7.76
C GLU A 60 22.92 28.13 -8.37
N GLU A 61 23.58 27.00 -8.64
CA GLU A 61 22.98 25.77 -9.19
C GLU A 61 22.60 24.77 -8.08
N GLN A 62 22.76 25.16 -6.81
CA GLN A 62 22.54 24.33 -5.65
C GLN A 62 21.52 24.96 -4.68
N GLU A 63 20.76 24.11 -4.02
CA GLU A 63 19.86 24.49 -2.93
C GLU A 63 20.28 23.79 -1.63
N CYS A 64 19.90 24.39 -0.51
CA CYS A 64 20.16 23.80 0.81
C CYS A 64 19.12 22.74 1.15
N VAL A 65 19.56 21.48 1.24
CA VAL A 65 18.70 20.35 1.61
C VAL A 65 19.33 19.61 2.78
N LEU A 66 18.62 19.58 3.92
CA LEU A 66 19.09 18.91 5.14
C LEU A 66 20.51 19.32 5.58
N ASN A 67 20.83 20.63 5.51
CA ASN A 67 22.16 21.20 5.79
C ASN A 67 23.28 20.68 4.86
N SER A 68 22.94 20.30 3.62
CA SER A 68 23.89 19.94 2.59
C SER A 68 23.52 20.64 1.27
N CYS A 69 24.50 21.20 0.58
CA CYS A 69 24.29 21.75 -0.76
C CYS A 69 24.03 20.62 -1.76
N GLN A 70 22.87 20.64 -2.39
CA GLN A 70 22.43 19.66 -3.37
C GLN A 70 22.08 20.36 -4.69
N PRO A 71 22.27 19.72 -5.86
CA PRO A 71 21.83 20.29 -7.14
C PRO A 71 20.34 20.62 -7.11
N ILE A 72 19.93 21.78 -7.63
CA ILE A 72 18.52 22.16 -7.73
C ILE A 72 17.76 21.13 -8.59
N CYS A 73 16.60 20.67 -8.13
CA CYS A 73 15.74 19.79 -8.94
C CYS A 73 14.88 20.61 -9.89
N GLU A 74 14.84 20.23 -11.18
CA GLU A 74 13.91 20.82 -12.15
C GLU A 74 12.45 20.45 -11.85
N THR A 75 12.25 19.31 -11.19
CA THR A 75 10.95 18.75 -10.81
C THR A 75 10.85 18.68 -9.29
N GLU A 76 10.81 17.48 -8.72
CA GLU A 76 10.72 17.23 -7.29
C GLU A 76 11.90 16.37 -6.80
N ARG A 77 12.19 16.49 -5.51
CA ARG A 77 13.22 15.71 -4.83
C ARG A 77 12.59 14.54 -4.08
N CYS A 78 12.99 13.32 -4.43
CA CYS A 78 12.60 12.11 -3.74
C CYS A 78 13.78 11.51 -3.00
N ARG A 79 13.71 11.47 -1.66
CA ARG A 79 14.75 10.88 -0.80
C ARG A 79 16.18 11.38 -1.10
N GLY A 80 16.32 12.65 -1.48
CA GLY A 80 17.60 13.28 -1.78
C GLY A 80 18.00 13.29 -3.27
N VAL A 81 17.30 12.54 -4.12
CA VAL A 81 17.55 12.48 -5.57
C VAL A 81 16.48 13.27 -6.31
N CYS A 82 16.84 13.96 -7.39
CA CYS A 82 15.87 14.64 -8.26
C CYS A 82 15.25 13.63 -9.23
N CYS A 83 13.92 13.61 -9.34
CA CYS A 83 13.22 12.75 -10.29
C CYS A 83 13.33 13.31 -11.73
N GLU A 84 13.22 12.45 -12.74
CA GLU A 84 13.17 12.91 -14.13
C GLU A 84 11.82 13.58 -14.47
N SER A 85 11.74 14.29 -15.61
CA SER A 85 10.52 15.00 -16.06
C SER A 85 9.28 14.12 -16.29
N ASN A 86 9.48 12.81 -16.46
CA ASN A 86 8.45 11.80 -16.66
C ASN A 86 8.25 10.91 -15.42
N GLU A 87 8.80 11.32 -14.27
CA GLU A 87 8.71 10.61 -13.00
C GLU A 87 8.03 11.46 -11.93
N GLU A 88 7.49 10.77 -10.92
CA GLU A 88 6.94 11.36 -9.71
C GLU A 88 7.54 10.66 -8.47
N CYS A 89 7.61 11.38 -7.36
CA CYS A 89 8.10 10.85 -6.10
C CYS A 89 7.00 10.06 -5.40
N VAL A 90 7.19 8.75 -5.30
CA VAL A 90 6.22 7.86 -4.67
C VAL A 90 6.63 7.57 -3.23
N ASN A 91 5.72 7.87 -2.30
CA ASN A 91 5.88 7.65 -0.86
C ASN A 91 7.17 8.25 -0.24
N ASN A 92 7.74 9.29 -0.86
CA ASN A 92 9.04 9.85 -0.46
C ASN A 92 10.19 8.81 -0.44
N MET A 93 10.06 7.74 -1.23
CA MET A 93 11.00 6.63 -1.24
C MET A 93 11.73 6.47 -2.57
N GLU A 94 11.02 6.62 -3.68
CA GLU A 94 11.55 6.31 -5.01
C GLU A 94 10.87 7.17 -6.09
N CYS A 95 11.64 7.57 -7.10
CA CYS A 95 11.13 8.17 -8.33
C CYS A 95 10.60 7.06 -9.24
N LEU A 96 9.34 7.16 -9.66
CA LEU A 96 8.72 6.19 -10.56
C LEU A 96 8.06 6.92 -11.74
N PRO A 97 7.89 6.27 -12.90
CA PRO A 97 7.17 6.87 -14.02
C PRO A 97 5.80 7.38 -13.60
N ILE A 98 5.41 8.57 -14.05
CA ILE A 98 4.13 9.20 -13.71
C ILE A 98 2.97 8.23 -13.98
N CYS A 99 2.13 8.03 -12.97
CA CYS A 99 0.95 7.20 -13.08
C CYS A 99 -0.30 8.07 -13.35
N LEU A 100 -0.95 7.86 -14.49
CA LEU A 100 -2.17 8.61 -14.84
C LEU A 100 -3.44 8.07 -14.17
N SER A 101 -3.32 6.91 -13.51
CA SER A 101 -4.41 6.17 -12.87
C SER A 101 -4.12 5.98 -11.38
N ALA A 102 -4.77 5.00 -10.73
CA ALA A 102 -4.48 4.63 -9.36
C ALA A 102 -3.14 3.86 -9.25
N ARG A 103 -2.34 4.22 -8.24
CA ARG A 103 -1.22 3.40 -7.78
C ARG A 103 -1.68 2.36 -6.77
N CYS A 104 -1.05 1.20 -6.80
CA CYS A 104 -1.45 0.03 -6.04
C CYS A 104 -0.24 -0.81 -5.62
N GLY A 105 -0.48 -1.78 -4.74
CA GLY A 105 0.55 -2.58 -4.08
C GLY A 105 1.04 -1.92 -2.79
N GLU A 106 1.75 -2.70 -1.97
CA GLU A 106 2.15 -2.34 -0.60
C GLU A 106 2.95 -1.02 -0.49
N ASN A 107 3.58 -0.57 -1.57
CA ASN A 107 4.35 0.68 -1.61
C ASN A 107 3.94 1.61 -2.77
N LEU A 108 2.74 1.42 -3.35
CA LEU A 108 2.23 2.22 -4.48
C LEU A 108 3.14 2.17 -5.73
N THR A 109 3.96 1.14 -5.86
CA THR A 109 4.92 1.01 -6.97
C THR A 109 4.26 0.53 -8.26
N THR A 110 3.08 -0.07 -8.17
CA THR A 110 2.34 -0.57 -9.33
C THR A 110 1.39 0.52 -9.83
N CYS A 111 1.56 0.97 -11.07
CA CYS A 111 0.58 1.83 -11.73
C CYS A 111 -0.48 0.95 -12.40
N CYS A 112 -1.74 1.10 -12.02
CA CYS A 112 -2.80 0.31 -12.61
C CYS A 112 -3.12 0.74 -14.06
N PRO A 113 -3.74 -0.10 -14.88
CA PRO A 113 -4.23 0.32 -16.20
C PRO A 113 -5.23 1.48 -16.13
N ASN A 114 -5.52 2.13 -17.25
CA ASN A 114 -6.58 3.14 -17.30
C ASN A 114 -7.95 2.53 -16.95
N ASN A 115 -8.84 3.34 -16.36
CA ASN A 115 -10.18 2.93 -15.91
C ASN A 115 -10.15 1.77 -14.91
N THR A 116 -9.13 1.73 -14.06
CA THR A 116 -9.04 0.78 -12.95
C THR A 116 -8.74 1.55 -11.66
N ILE A 117 -9.27 1.02 -10.56
CA ILE A 117 -9.07 1.50 -9.20
C ILE A 117 -8.14 0.55 -8.44
N CYS A 118 -7.53 1.06 -7.38
CA CYS A 118 -6.81 0.23 -6.43
C CYS A 118 -7.75 -0.25 -5.32
N LEU A 119 -8.15 -1.52 -5.41
CA LEU A 119 -8.99 -2.17 -4.41
C LEU A 119 -8.10 -2.79 -3.32
N ASP A 120 -8.44 -2.50 -2.06
CA ASP A 120 -7.75 -2.95 -0.85
C ASP A 120 -6.23 -2.68 -0.85
N GLY A 121 -5.78 -1.66 -1.59
CA GLY A 121 -4.38 -1.25 -1.64
C GLY A 121 -3.45 -2.18 -2.41
N VAL A 122 -3.92 -3.32 -2.94
CA VAL A 122 -3.05 -4.34 -3.55
C VAL A 122 -3.53 -4.88 -4.90
N VAL A 123 -4.82 -4.75 -5.23
CA VAL A 123 -5.37 -5.28 -6.49
C VAL A 123 -5.85 -4.14 -7.37
N CYS A 124 -5.38 -4.08 -8.61
CA CYS A 124 -5.98 -3.25 -9.64
C CYS A 124 -7.28 -3.91 -10.11
N ALA A 125 -8.41 -3.27 -9.86
CA ALA A 125 -9.75 -3.74 -10.24
C ALA A 125 -10.39 -2.74 -11.20
N ALA A 126 -11.35 -3.17 -12.01
CA ALA A 126 -12.07 -2.27 -12.90
C ALA A 126 -12.78 -1.14 -12.10
N ASP A 127 -12.81 0.06 -12.66
CA ASP A 127 -13.60 1.17 -12.10
C ASP A 127 -15.05 1.03 -12.56
N CYS A 128 -15.85 0.26 -11.81
CA CYS A 128 -17.22 -0.05 -12.19
C CYS A 128 -18.20 1.07 -11.80
N ASP A 129 -19.17 1.31 -12.67
CA ASP A 129 -20.18 2.32 -12.43
C ASP A 129 -21.10 1.94 -11.24
N ALA A 130 -21.80 2.93 -10.70
CA ALA A 130 -22.76 2.71 -9.63
C ALA A 130 -23.84 1.68 -10.04
N GLY A 131 -23.92 0.58 -9.29
CA GLY A 131 -24.87 -0.50 -9.54
C GLY A 131 -24.30 -1.66 -10.35
N GLU A 132 -23.11 -1.53 -10.92
CA GLU A 132 -22.37 -2.67 -11.48
C GLU A 132 -21.63 -3.45 -10.39
N SER A 133 -21.31 -4.71 -10.66
CA SER A 133 -20.54 -5.56 -9.74
C SER A 133 -19.22 -6.01 -10.36
N LEU A 134 -18.13 -5.95 -9.59
CA LEU A 134 -16.82 -6.45 -9.98
C LEU A 134 -16.82 -7.96 -10.22
N CYS A 135 -16.17 -8.39 -11.30
CA CYS A 135 -16.10 -9.78 -11.72
C CYS A 135 -14.86 -10.09 -12.56
N GLY A 136 -14.72 -11.37 -12.93
CA GLY A 136 -13.58 -11.90 -13.65
C GLY A 136 -12.46 -12.31 -12.70
N GLU A 137 -11.56 -13.17 -13.18
CA GLU A 137 -10.47 -13.74 -12.39
C GLU A 137 -9.56 -12.66 -11.76
N ASN A 138 -9.39 -11.54 -12.46
CA ASN A 138 -8.57 -10.41 -12.02
C ASN A 138 -9.41 -9.17 -11.65
N LEU A 139 -10.71 -9.34 -11.36
CA LEU A 139 -11.63 -8.23 -11.03
C LEU A 139 -11.66 -7.13 -12.12
N SER A 140 -11.41 -7.50 -13.38
CA SER A 140 -11.28 -6.57 -14.50
C SER A 140 -12.57 -6.40 -15.31
N VAL A 141 -13.67 -7.02 -14.88
CA VAL A 141 -14.96 -7.01 -15.58
C VAL A 141 -16.01 -6.36 -14.68
N CYS A 142 -16.73 -5.39 -15.22
CA CYS A 142 -17.90 -4.81 -14.57
C CYS A 142 -19.15 -5.49 -15.12
N CYS A 143 -19.83 -6.24 -14.25
CA CYS A 143 -21.10 -6.87 -14.59
C CYS A 143 -22.24 -5.85 -14.43
N PRO A 144 -23.15 -5.74 -15.42
CA PRO A 144 -24.31 -4.88 -15.32
C PRO A 144 -25.17 -5.20 -14.09
N SER A 145 -25.92 -4.22 -13.60
CA SER A 145 -26.81 -4.35 -12.44
C SER A 145 -27.90 -5.43 -12.55
N THR A 146 -28.18 -5.91 -13.76
CA THR A 146 -29.13 -7.00 -14.03
C THR A 146 -28.49 -8.39 -14.02
N THR A 147 -27.20 -8.46 -13.71
CA THR A 147 -26.41 -9.70 -13.74
C THR A 147 -25.68 -9.90 -12.42
N VAL A 148 -25.33 -11.15 -12.13
CA VAL A 148 -24.53 -11.51 -10.95
C VAL A 148 -23.19 -12.02 -11.41
N CYS A 149 -22.11 -11.67 -10.70
CA CYS A 149 -20.81 -12.31 -10.92
C CYS A 149 -20.83 -13.72 -10.35
N LEU A 150 -20.80 -14.73 -11.21
CA LEU A 150 -20.75 -16.13 -10.82
C LEU A 150 -19.66 -16.84 -11.62
N ASN A 151 -18.72 -17.48 -10.93
CA ASN A 151 -17.59 -18.18 -11.54
C ASN A 151 -16.80 -17.32 -12.55
N ASN A 152 -16.47 -16.09 -12.14
CA ASN A 152 -15.73 -15.12 -12.97
C ASN A 152 -16.46 -14.69 -14.26
N MET A 153 -17.78 -14.88 -14.34
CA MET A 153 -18.59 -14.46 -15.48
C MET A 153 -19.86 -13.75 -15.02
N CYS A 154 -20.30 -12.76 -15.80
CA CYS A 154 -21.58 -12.09 -15.58
C CYS A 154 -22.70 -13.00 -16.08
N THR A 155 -23.57 -13.44 -15.18
CA THR A 155 -24.70 -14.31 -15.51
C THR A 155 -26.04 -13.63 -15.32
N TRP A 156 -27.00 -13.94 -16.19
CA TRP A 156 -28.40 -13.55 -16.04
C TRP A 156 -29.14 -14.55 -15.17
N PRO A 157 -29.77 -14.11 -14.06
CA PRO A 157 -30.66 -14.97 -13.31
C PRO A 157 -31.92 -15.34 -14.12
N ALA A 158 -32.45 -16.54 -13.93
CA ALA A 158 -33.59 -17.05 -14.71
C ALA A 158 -34.97 -16.68 -14.15
N GLY A 159 -35.03 -15.99 -13.01
CA GLY A 159 -36.27 -15.56 -12.36
C GLY A 159 -36.24 -15.72 -10.85
N ASP A 160 -37.34 -15.31 -10.20
CA ASP A 160 -37.52 -15.41 -8.76
C ASP A 160 -37.70 -16.86 -8.31
N CYS A 161 -37.21 -17.20 -7.11
CA CYS A 161 -37.40 -18.53 -6.50
C CYS A 161 -37.50 -18.46 -4.97
N GLN A 162 -38.10 -19.47 -4.37
CA GLN A 162 -38.05 -19.73 -2.92
C GLN A 162 -37.27 -21.01 -2.60
N ASP A 163 -37.31 -21.99 -3.51
CA ASP A 163 -36.50 -23.19 -3.45
C ASP A 163 -36.06 -23.65 -4.86
N ASN A 164 -35.25 -24.72 -4.93
CA ASN A 164 -34.73 -25.23 -6.20
C ASN A 164 -35.81 -25.77 -7.15
N PHE A 165 -37.01 -26.11 -6.67
CA PHE A 165 -38.09 -26.60 -7.53
C PHE A 165 -38.75 -25.49 -8.33
N ASP A 166 -38.58 -24.22 -7.93
CA ASP A 166 -39.06 -23.06 -8.68
C ASP A 166 -38.19 -22.73 -9.91
N CYS A 167 -36.99 -23.31 -10.01
CA CYS A 167 -36.07 -23.04 -11.10
C CYS A 167 -36.38 -23.83 -12.38
N PRO A 168 -35.93 -23.36 -13.56
CA PRO A 168 -36.37 -23.90 -14.86
C PRO A 168 -36.10 -25.41 -15.05
N ASP A 169 -34.94 -25.88 -14.59
CA ASP A 169 -34.50 -27.27 -14.67
C ASP A 169 -33.35 -27.55 -13.69
N ASP A 170 -32.79 -28.76 -13.75
CA ASP A 170 -31.70 -29.25 -12.89
C ASP A 170 -30.32 -28.63 -13.19
N THR A 171 -30.22 -27.74 -14.18
CA THR A 171 -29.03 -26.94 -14.46
C THR A 171 -29.03 -25.60 -13.71
N TRP A 172 -30.05 -25.34 -12.89
CA TRP A 172 -30.19 -24.14 -12.08
C TRP A 172 -30.37 -24.49 -10.60
N TYR A 173 -29.99 -23.56 -9.72
CA TYR A 173 -30.27 -23.65 -8.29
C TYR A 173 -30.86 -22.33 -7.79
N CYS A 174 -31.64 -22.39 -6.71
CA CYS A 174 -32.17 -21.20 -6.08
C CYS A 174 -31.15 -20.61 -5.10
N GLU A 175 -30.72 -19.37 -5.33
CA GLU A 175 -29.99 -18.60 -4.31
C GLU A 175 -31.01 -17.86 -3.43
N GLU A 176 -31.39 -18.48 -2.32
CA GLU A 176 -32.43 -17.99 -1.41
C GLU A 176 -32.12 -16.58 -0.86
N THR A 177 -30.84 -16.21 -0.71
CA THR A 177 -30.44 -14.90 -0.17
C THR A 177 -30.86 -13.76 -1.09
N ILE A 178 -30.81 -13.98 -2.40
CA ILE A 178 -31.21 -13.00 -3.42
C ILE A 178 -32.56 -13.34 -4.05
N GLY A 179 -33.13 -14.51 -3.73
CA GLY A 179 -34.39 -15.02 -4.24
C GLY A 179 -34.38 -15.21 -5.76
N GLN A 180 -33.24 -15.59 -6.35
CA GLN A 180 -33.12 -15.77 -7.80
C GLN A 180 -32.52 -17.13 -8.18
N CYS A 181 -32.96 -17.68 -9.30
CA CYS A 181 -32.33 -18.86 -9.90
C CYS A 181 -31.02 -18.49 -10.59
N LEU A 182 -29.94 -19.17 -10.21
CA LEU A 182 -28.61 -19.03 -10.79
C LEU A 182 -28.19 -20.33 -11.51
N PRO A 183 -27.42 -20.24 -12.60
CA PRO A 183 -26.99 -21.42 -13.32
C PRO A 183 -25.92 -22.16 -12.53
N LEU A 184 -26.02 -23.49 -12.51
CA LEU A 184 -24.97 -24.35 -12.00
C LEU A 184 -23.75 -24.29 -12.93
N PRO A 185 -22.53 -24.39 -12.39
CA PRO A 185 -21.33 -24.43 -13.21
C PRO A 185 -21.37 -25.61 -14.18
N SER A 186 -21.18 -25.34 -15.47
CA SER A 186 -20.94 -26.37 -16.47
C SER A 186 -19.50 -26.88 -16.35
N GLY A 187 -19.30 -28.16 -16.03
CA GLY A 187 -17.96 -28.72 -15.89
C GLY A 187 -17.96 -30.13 -15.29
N PRO A 188 -16.79 -30.77 -15.16
CA PRO A 188 -16.69 -32.01 -14.41
C PRO A 188 -17.16 -31.76 -12.97
N LEU A 189 -18.09 -32.59 -12.49
CA LEU A 189 -18.50 -32.56 -11.09
C LEU A 189 -17.26 -32.78 -10.22
N CYS A 190 -16.99 -31.85 -9.30
CA CYS A 190 -15.98 -32.04 -8.26
C CYS A 190 -16.54 -33.04 -7.24
N GLU A 191 -16.47 -34.32 -7.55
CA GLU A 191 -16.78 -35.38 -6.59
C GLU A 191 -15.60 -35.53 -5.63
N GLY A 192 -15.83 -35.25 -4.35
CA GLY A 192 -14.87 -35.52 -3.29
C GLY A 192 -14.97 -36.98 -2.88
N GLU A 193 -14.02 -37.82 -3.27
CA GLU A 193 -13.92 -39.17 -2.71
C GLU A 193 -13.48 -39.08 -1.24
N THR A 194 -14.42 -39.31 -0.33
CA THR A 194 -14.12 -39.41 1.10
C THR A 194 -13.49 -40.76 1.40
N ASN A 195 -12.30 -40.75 1.98
CA ASN A 195 -11.70 -41.97 2.52
C ASN A 195 -12.26 -42.22 3.92
N PHE A 196 -13.23 -43.13 4.03
CA PHE A 196 -13.76 -43.52 5.33
C PHE A 196 -12.80 -44.50 6.01
N SER A 197 -12.48 -44.23 7.27
CA SER A 197 -11.95 -45.26 8.16
C SER A 197 -13.02 -46.32 8.42
N ALA A 198 -12.60 -47.57 8.64
CA ALA A 198 -13.51 -48.62 9.04
C ALA A 198 -14.24 -48.21 10.34
N ILE A 199 -15.56 -48.22 10.30
CA ILE A 199 -16.40 -48.07 11.49
C ILE A 199 -16.65 -49.47 12.03
N GLU A 200 -16.30 -49.70 13.29
CA GLU A 200 -16.61 -50.94 14.01
C GLU A 200 -17.83 -50.70 14.92
N PRO A 201 -19.07 -50.95 14.44
CA PRO A 201 -20.25 -50.72 15.25
C PRO A 201 -20.30 -51.73 16.41
N VAL A 202 -20.39 -51.22 17.64
CA VAL A 202 -20.67 -52.05 18.82
C VAL A 202 -22.17 -52.24 18.93
N LEU A 203 -22.65 -53.48 18.93
CA LEU A 203 -24.06 -53.80 19.13
C LEU A 203 -24.46 -53.47 20.56
N GLU A 204 -25.16 -52.35 20.76
CA GLU A 204 -25.61 -51.92 22.08
C GLU A 204 -26.84 -52.70 22.55
N TRP A 205 -27.74 -53.07 21.63
CA TRP A 205 -28.96 -53.79 21.99
C TRP A 205 -29.50 -54.62 20.82
N TYR A 206 -30.20 -55.72 21.15
CA TYR A 206 -30.93 -56.54 20.19
C TYR A 206 -32.28 -56.98 20.79
N TRP A 207 -33.31 -57.08 19.94
CA TRP A 207 -34.61 -57.65 20.31
C TRP A 207 -34.75 -59.06 19.73
N PRO A 208 -34.72 -60.13 20.56
CA PRO A 208 -35.26 -61.42 20.17
C PRO A 208 -36.78 -61.32 20.18
N GLY A 209 -37.41 -61.57 19.04
CA GLY A 209 -38.87 -61.63 18.92
C GLY A 209 -39.54 -62.49 20.00
#